data_AF-D1A3Q6-F1
#
_entry.id   AF-D1A3Q6-F1
#
_cell.length_a   1.000
_cell.length_b   1.000
_cell.length_c   1.000
_cell.angle_alpha   90.00
_cell.angle_beta   90.00
_cell.angle_gamma   90.00
#
_symmetry.space_group_name_H-M   'P 1'
#
loop_
_entity.id
_entity.type
_entity.pdbx_description
1 polymer ?
#
loop_
_entity_poly.entity_id
_entity_poly.type
_entity_poly.pdbx_seq_one_letter_code
_entity_poly.pdbx_strand_id
1 'polypeptide(L)' 'MALSMEEQRILAEIETRLRRDDPHLAARLSTLGRSHRLRRSVLVMAAVVVVAAAAAVAVAVL' A
#
# COMPACT_ATOMS: atom_id res chain seq x y z
N MET A 1 10.67 -1.05 7.28
CA MET A 1 10.86 0.38 7.60
C MET A 1 9.55 1.11 7.36
N ALA A 2 8.87 1.49 8.43
CA ALA A 2 7.76 2.44 8.33
C ALA A 2 8.37 3.85 8.28
N LEU A 3 7.80 4.75 7.49
CA LEU A 3 8.19 6.17 7.51
C LEU A 3 8.01 6.69 8.93
N SER A 4 8.98 7.45 9.43
CA SER A 4 8.85 8.21 10.67
C SER A 4 7.71 9.22 10.56
N MET A 5 7.16 9.63 11.70
CA MET A 5 6.07 10.60 11.75
C MET A 5 6.45 11.93 11.08
N GLU A 6 7.71 12.34 11.20
CA GLU A 6 8.20 13.58 10.57
C GLU A 6 8.25 13.45 9.04
N GLU A 7 8.71 12.32 8.52
CA GLU A 7 8.69 12.07 7.08
C GLU A 7 7.25 12.06 6.53
N GLN A 8 6.30 11.50 7.28
CA GLN A 8 4.88 11.52 6.90
C GLN A 8 4.31 12.94 6.88
N ARG A 9 4.67 13.78 7.86
CA ARG A 9 4.29 15.19 7.90
C ARG A 9 4.84 15.96 6.69
N ILE A 10 6.12 15.78 6.36
CA ILE A 10 6.75 16.43 5.20
C ILE A 10 6.02 16.05 3.91
N LEU A 11 5.70 14.76 3.73
CA LEU A 11 4.95 14.29 2.56
C LEU A 11 3.54 14.89 2.49
N ALA A 12 2.83 15.01 3.62
CA ALA A 12 1.51 15.63 3.68
C ALA A 12 1.57 17.13 3.30
N GLU A 13 2.62 17.83 3.72
CA GLU A 13 2.84 19.22 3.35
C GLU A 13 3.16 19.37 1.85
N ILE A 14 4.00 18.51 1.31
CA ILE A 14 4.29 18.46 -0.14
C ILE A 14 3.00 18.19 -0.93
N GLU A 15 2.17 17.24 -0.51
CA GLU A 15 0.90 16.94 -1.18
C GLU A 15 -0.03 18.17 -1.17
N THR A 16 -0.11 18.87 -0.03
CA THR A 16 -0.94 20.07 0.12
C THR A 16 -0.48 21.20 -0.80
N ARG A 17 0.82 21.47 -0.85
CA ARG A 17 1.41 22.49 -1.73
C ARG A 17 1.24 22.10 -3.21
N LEU A 18 1.55 20.86 -3.55
CA LEU A 18 1.42 20.36 -4.92
C LEU A 18 -0.01 20.44 -5.44
N ARG A 19 -1.01 20.13 -4.62
CA ARG A 19 -2.42 20.22 -5.02
C ARG A 19 -2.86 21.66 -5.31
N ARG A 20 -2.23 22.63 -4.64
CA ARG A 20 -2.46 24.06 -4.86
C ARG A 20 -1.77 24.55 -6.14
N ASP A 21 -0.54 24.12 -6.37
CA ASP A 21 0.30 24.59 -7.48
C ASP A 21 -0.04 23.89 -8.81
N ASP A 22 -0.26 22.57 -8.79
CA ASP A 22 -0.67 21.77 -9.95
C ASP A 22 -1.63 20.62 -9.54
N PRO A 23 -2.96 20.83 -9.66
CA PRO A 23 -3.95 19.83 -9.27
C PRO A 23 -3.94 18.58 -10.17
N HIS A 24 -3.52 18.71 -11.43
CA HIS A 24 -3.47 17.58 -12.37
C HIS A 24 -2.32 16.64 -12.02
N LEU A 25 -1.15 17.19 -11.69
CA LEU A 25 -0.02 16.39 -11.24
C LEU A 25 -0.30 15.71 -9.90
N ALA A 26 -0.91 16.42 -8.94
CA ALA A 26 -1.33 15.83 -7.67
C ALA A 26 -2.29 14.64 -7.87
N ALA A 27 -3.26 14.77 -8.77
CA ALA A 27 -4.17 13.68 -9.12
C ALA A 27 -3.43 12.47 -9.70
N ARG A 28 -2.49 12.68 -10.65
CA ARG A 28 -1.69 11.60 -11.25
C ARG A 28 -0.81 10.87 -10.24
N LEU A 29 -0.20 11.58 -9.29
CA LEU A 29 0.61 10.94 -8.25
C LEU A 29 -0.25 10.16 -7.25
N SER A 30 -1.44 10.67 -6.92
CA SER A 30 -2.37 9.98 -6.03
C SER A 30 -2.84 8.64 -6.60
N THR A 31 -3.08 8.56 -7.92
CA THR A 31 -3.49 7.32 -8.60
C THR A 31 -2.32 6.33 -8.71
N LEU A 32 -1.10 6.81 -8.94
CA LEU A 32 0.10 5.98 -8.96
C LEU A 32 0.33 5.28 -7.60
N GLY A 33 0.23 6.04 -6.51
CA GLY A 33 0.35 5.50 -5.15
C GLY A 33 -0.79 4.53 -4.79
N ARG A 34 -2.00 4.74 -5.31
CA ARG A 34 -3.16 3.88 -5.07
C ARG A 34 -3.01 2.52 -5.76
N SER A 35 -2.51 2.50 -7.00
CA SER A 35 -2.20 1.25 -7.73
C SER A 35 -1.17 0.38 -7.00
N HIS A 36 -0.08 0.99 -6.52
CA HIS A 36 0.96 0.26 -5.77
C HIS A 36 0.43 -0.31 -4.45
N ARG A 37 -0.37 0.46 -3.71
CA ARG A 37 -1.02 0.02 -2.46
C ARG A 37 -1.98 -1.16 -2.71
N LEU A 38 -2.83 -1.07 -3.73
CA LEU A 38 -3.75 -2.15 -4.12
C LEU A 38 -3.00 -3.44 -4.47
N ARG A 39 -1.98 -3.36 -5.34
CA ARG A 39 -1.16 -4.52 -5.71
C ARG A 39 -0.51 -5.18 -4.50
N ARG A 40 0.06 -4.39 -3.60
CA ARG A 40 0.68 -4.90 -2.37
C ARG A 40 -0.35 -5.59 -1.47
N SER A 41 -1.53 -5.00 -1.27
CA SER A 41 -2.61 -5.61 -0.48
C SER A 41 -3.09 -6.93 -1.09
N VAL A 42 -3.25 -7.01 -2.41
CA VAL A 42 -3.62 -8.25 -3.11
C VAL A 42 -2.56 -9.33 -2.93
N LEU A 43 -1.28 -8.99 -3.07
CA LEU A 43 -0.18 -9.96 -2.86
C LEU A 43 -0.12 -10.46 -1.42
N VAL A 44 -0.31 -9.58 -0.43
CA VAL A 44 -0.37 -9.98 0.98
C VAL A 44 -1.56 -10.91 1.24
N MET A 45 -2.75 -10.56 0.73
CA MET A 45 -3.92 -11.42 0.86
C MET A 45 -3.73 -12.78 0.19
N ALA A 46 -3.16 -12.82 -1.02
CA ALA A 46 -2.86 -14.06 -1.72
C ALA A 46 -1.88 -14.93 -0.91
N ALA A 47 -0.83 -14.32 -0.34
CA ALA A 47 0.12 -15.03 0.51
C ALA A 47 -0.56 -15.62 1.77
N VAL A 48 -1.44 -14.85 2.42
CA VAL A 48 -2.21 -15.32 3.58
C VAL A 48 -3.08 -16.52 3.21
N VAL A 49 -3.78 -16.47 2.06
CA VAL A 49 -4.61 -17.58 1.59
C VAL A 49 -3.77 -18.83 1.32
N VAL A 50 -2.61 -18.68 0.66
CA VAL A 50 -1.70 -19.81 0.38
C VAL A 50 -1.20 -20.45 1.67
N VAL A 51 -0.78 -19.64 2.66
CA VAL A 51 -0.33 -20.15 3.97
C VAL A 51 -1.47 -20.86 4.70
N ALA A 52 -2.68 -20.29 4.71
CA ALA A 52 -3.84 -20.91 5.34
C ALA A 52 -4.21 -22.24 4.69
N ALA A 53 -4.19 -22.31 3.35
CA ALA A 53 -4.44 -23.55 2.61
C ALA A 53 -3.39 -24.63 2.91
N ALA A 54 -2.10 -24.26 2.92
CA ALA A 54 -1.02 -25.18 3.27
C ALA A 54 -1.16 -25.72 4.70
N ALA A 55 -1.52 -24.86 5.66
CA ALA A 55 -1.77 -25.28 7.04
C ALA A 55 -2.97 -26.24 7.15
N ALA A 56 -4.06 -25.97 6.43
CA ALA A 56 -5.23 -26.86 6.42
C ALA A 56 -4.90 -28.25 5.84
N VAL A 57 -4.12 -28.31 4.76
CA VAL A 57 -3.65 -29.58 4.19
C VAL A 57 -2.74 -30.32 5.17
N ALA A 58 -1.81 -29.61 5.82
CA ALA A 58 -0.91 -30.23 6.81
C ALA A 58 -1.69 -30.83 7.99
N VAL A 59 -2.73 -30.14 8.49
CA VAL A 59 -3.60 -30.66 9.55
C VAL A 59 -4.41 -31.87 9.07
N ALA A 60 -4.87 -31.89 7.82
CA ALA A 60 -5.65 -33.00 7.28
C ALA A 60 -4.82 -34.28 7.03
N VAL A 61 -3.50 -34.15 6.89
CA VAL A 61 -2.57 -35.27 6.64
C VAL A 61 -1.97 -35.84 7.94
N LEU A 62 -2.15 -35.14 9.07
CA LEU A 62 -1.64 -35.50 10.39
C LEU A 62 -2.67 -36.33 11.17
#